data_AF-A0A931UEA1-F1
#
_entry.id   AF-A0A931UEA1-F1
#
_cell.length_a   1.000
_cell.length_b   1.000
_cell.length_c   1.000
_cell.angle_alpha   90.00
_cell.angle_beta   90.00
_cell.angle_gamma   90.00
#
_symmetry.space_group_name_H-M   'P 1'
#
loop_
_entity.id
_entity.type
_entity.pdbx_description
1 polymer ?
#
loop_
_entity_poly.entity_id
_entity_poly.type
_entity_poly.pdbx_seq_one_letter_code
_entity_poly.pdbx_strand_id
1 'polypeptide(L)'
;PYAIREQVANAIRVPPEKLVVHPVYIGGDFGGKGDFMDIAVCYFLSKKSGRPVKMIMDYGEEFVAGNPRHASIIKVKTGVKKDGTLVAHHMEFIFDSGAYGAFKPNGFLNGPHACAGPYRIPHAFIEEHMVYTNKIPCGHMRSPGDPQGFFANESQMDLVARRLGMEPAAFRKKNLMRDGDIDPIGEEVGHIKAEETLQRALQEAGYHRPKPKNVGRGVAMVQWLTNSGFGSVALTIDEKGMVTLASAMLDQGGGTYTLLCEIVAEELKVPLEKIRVQCLDTQSGIKDSGIGGSRGTRVYGNAGYDAAIKAVAEIKRLAAEEMGCSLDDLVLANGAVLHKRAERRITYPELVKAKGSPISVLGSYNDTSKVHDASMCAQIAEVEVDPETGQVQLGPVEEVRPGAQHGHGAQSPHAPGTDRRGNRHGDRLRPDGAPDDRRRQSGHDAFRRLQNPHHPGRPSHENRRDGDAQRAGAVQQHGDRRDLQYLCGRGDRERGGRRRGSADHGAADHGGEGLSGAAKKLRRKYGPAQCWREVSFSGPERH
;
A
#
# COMPACT_ATOMS: atom_id res chain seq x y z
N PRO A 1 10.46 -2.47 11.06
CA PRO A 1 11.67 -2.15 11.87
C PRO A 1 12.85 -3.11 11.61
N TYR A 2 12.61 -4.43 11.56
CA TYR A 2 13.67 -5.43 11.32
C TYR A 2 14.37 -5.26 9.97
N ALA A 3 13.63 -5.10 8.87
CA ALA A 3 14.22 -4.87 7.55
C ALA A 3 15.16 -3.64 7.54
N ILE A 4 14.74 -2.53 8.15
CA ILE A 4 15.57 -1.32 8.31
C ILE A 4 16.85 -1.64 9.10
N ARG A 5 16.76 -2.40 10.19
CA ARG A 5 17.94 -2.80 10.98
C ARG A 5 18.96 -3.54 10.12
N GLU A 6 18.51 -4.52 9.33
CA GLU A 6 19.37 -5.30 8.43
C GLU A 6 19.97 -4.42 7.31
N GLN A 7 19.18 -3.55 6.70
CA GLN A 7 19.63 -2.65 5.65
C GLN A 7 20.69 -1.65 6.17
N VAL A 8 20.43 -1.02 7.32
CA VAL A 8 21.38 -0.09 7.95
C VAL A 8 22.65 -0.82 8.36
N ALA A 9 22.53 -1.99 9.01
CA ALA A 9 23.67 -2.83 9.40
C ALA A 9 24.58 -3.14 8.21
N ASN A 10 23.99 -3.51 7.07
CA ASN A 10 24.71 -3.75 5.83
C ASN A 10 25.40 -2.47 5.32
N ALA A 11 24.68 -1.34 5.26
CA ALA A 11 25.21 -0.07 4.76
C ALA A 11 26.41 0.44 5.59
N ILE A 12 26.36 0.30 6.92
CA ILE A 12 27.42 0.77 7.82
C ILE A 12 28.46 -0.31 8.16
N ARG A 13 28.28 -1.53 7.66
CA ARG A 13 29.13 -2.72 7.87
C ARG A 13 29.32 -3.09 9.35
N VAL A 14 28.20 -3.18 10.08
CA VAL A 14 28.16 -3.59 11.48
C VAL A 14 27.17 -4.75 11.62
N PRO A 15 27.44 -5.76 12.48
CA PRO A 15 26.46 -6.82 12.74
C PRO A 15 25.11 -6.24 13.22
N PRO A 16 23.96 -6.73 12.71
CA PRO A 16 22.64 -6.19 13.02
C PRO A 16 22.29 -6.29 14.51
N GLU A 17 22.88 -7.22 15.25
CA GLU A 17 22.70 -7.38 16.70
C GLU A 17 23.26 -6.20 17.50
N LYS A 18 24.16 -5.41 16.92
CA LYS A 18 24.67 -4.17 17.53
C LYS A 18 23.78 -2.96 17.28
N LEU A 19 22.68 -3.13 16.54
CA LEU A 19 21.72 -2.07 16.23
C LEU A 19 20.37 -2.36 16.87
N VAL A 20 19.79 -1.33 17.47
CA VAL A 20 18.42 -1.36 17.98
C VAL A 20 17.62 -0.30 17.26
N VAL A 21 16.52 -0.70 16.64
CA VAL A 21 15.55 0.22 16.03
C VAL A 21 14.40 0.38 17.00
N HIS A 22 14.31 1.55 17.61
CA HIS A 22 13.17 1.96 18.44
C HIS A 22 12.13 2.63 17.55
N PRO A 23 10.99 1.97 17.27
CA PRO A 23 9.95 2.56 16.46
C PRO A 23 9.23 3.69 17.20
N VAL A 24 8.71 4.64 16.43
CA VAL A 24 7.85 5.73 16.90
C VAL A 24 6.57 5.75 16.07
N TYR A 25 5.57 6.52 16.51
CA TYR A 25 4.36 6.72 15.73
C TYR A 25 4.68 7.34 14.35
N ILE A 26 4.02 6.82 13.31
CA ILE A 26 4.26 7.20 11.92
C ILE A 26 3.06 8.04 11.43
N GLY A 27 3.32 9.28 11.02
CA GLY A 27 2.32 10.19 10.44
C GLY A 27 1.97 9.86 8.99
N GLY A 28 1.62 8.60 8.68
CA GLY A 28 1.44 8.11 7.31
C GLY A 28 2.75 7.64 6.66
N ASP A 29 2.63 6.66 5.79
CA ASP A 29 3.77 6.00 5.11
C ASP A 29 3.51 5.89 3.60
N PHE A 30 2.42 5.23 3.22
CA PHE A 30 2.04 5.02 1.82
C PHE A 30 3.12 4.34 0.96
N GLY A 31 4.03 3.57 1.58
CA GLY A 31 5.18 2.92 0.94
C GLY A 31 6.49 3.71 1.02
N GLY A 32 6.44 4.99 1.41
CA GLY A 32 7.58 5.91 1.39
C GLY A 32 8.64 5.68 2.47
N LYS A 33 8.30 5.01 3.57
CA LYS A 33 9.11 4.90 4.80
C LYS A 33 9.55 3.47 5.13
N GLY A 34 9.42 2.56 4.16
CA GLY A 34 9.86 1.16 4.31
C GLY A 34 11.38 0.96 4.23
N ASP A 35 12.11 1.95 3.69
CA ASP A 35 13.56 1.91 3.49
C ASP A 35 14.28 2.79 4.52
N PHE A 36 15.59 2.57 4.69
CA PHE A 36 16.42 3.29 5.65
C PHE A 36 16.86 4.70 5.19
N MET A 37 16.63 5.10 3.94
CA MET A 37 16.98 6.44 3.42
C MET A 37 18.39 6.87 3.88
N ASP A 38 18.54 8.06 4.47
CA ASP A 38 19.80 8.62 4.93
C ASP A 38 20.13 8.30 6.40
N ILE A 39 19.51 7.27 7.01
CA ILE A 39 19.81 6.86 8.39
C ILE A 39 21.30 6.54 8.58
N ALA A 40 21.96 5.98 7.55
CA ALA A 40 23.40 5.71 7.60
C ALA A 40 24.24 6.98 7.78
N VAL A 41 23.83 8.10 7.18
CA VAL A 41 24.50 9.40 7.35
C VAL A 41 24.39 9.88 8.79
N CYS A 42 23.19 9.78 9.40
CA CYS A 42 22.98 10.10 10.81
C CYS A 42 23.89 9.30 11.74
N TYR A 43 24.05 8.00 11.45
CA TYR A 43 24.94 7.13 12.22
C TYR A 43 26.39 7.62 12.18
N PHE A 44 26.94 7.91 11.00
CA PHE A 44 28.33 8.36 10.88
C PHE A 44 28.56 9.74 11.53
N LEU A 45 27.60 10.66 11.42
CA LEU A 45 27.66 11.96 12.10
C LEU A 45 27.61 11.82 13.63
N SER A 46 26.73 10.95 14.14
CA SER A 46 26.64 10.63 15.57
C SER A 46 27.95 10.04 16.08
N LYS A 47 28.52 9.07 15.36
CA LYS A 47 29.80 8.44 15.70
C LYS A 47 30.97 9.43 15.70
N LYS A 48 31.01 10.33 14.72
CA LYS A 48 32.08 11.35 14.62
C LYS A 48 31.97 12.42 15.70
N SER A 49 30.74 12.82 16.05
CA SER A 49 30.49 13.87 17.04
C SER A 49 30.46 13.37 18.49
N GLY A 50 30.23 12.07 18.71
CA GLY A 50 30.00 11.50 20.04
C GLY A 50 28.67 11.94 20.67
N ARG A 51 27.71 12.43 19.88
CA ARG A 51 26.44 13.00 20.34
C ARG A 51 25.26 12.44 19.54
N PRO A 52 24.06 12.35 20.13
CA PRO A 52 22.85 12.02 19.38
C PRO A 52 22.63 13.00 18.22
N VAL A 53 22.30 12.48 17.05
CA VAL A 53 22.00 13.25 15.84
C VAL A 53 20.55 12.99 15.43
N LYS A 54 19.83 14.08 15.11
CA LYS A 54 18.47 14.04 14.57
C LYS A 54 18.47 14.67 13.19
N MET A 55 17.98 13.94 12.20
CA MET A 55 17.70 14.47 10.87
C MET A 55 16.23 14.87 10.78
N ILE A 56 15.99 16.06 10.27
CA ILE A 56 14.67 16.61 10.01
C ILE A 56 14.73 17.12 8.58
N MET A 57 13.87 16.62 7.72
CA MET A 57 13.71 17.12 6.36
C MET A 57 12.61 18.16 6.36
N ASP A 58 12.84 19.28 5.69
CA ASP A 58 11.74 20.11 5.22
C ASP A 58 11.05 19.44 4.03
N TYR A 59 9.95 20.05 3.58
CA TYR A 59 9.15 19.49 2.51
C TYR A 59 9.93 19.44 1.17
N GLY A 60 10.73 20.47 0.86
CA GLY A 60 11.54 20.48 -0.35
C GLY A 60 12.60 19.39 -0.35
N GLU A 61 13.26 19.17 0.79
CA GLU A 61 14.21 18.08 1.01
C GLU A 61 13.54 16.71 0.83
N GLU A 62 12.34 16.51 1.39
CA GLU A 62 11.58 15.27 1.21
C GLU A 62 11.24 15.01 -0.27
N PHE A 63 10.97 16.06 -1.06
CA PHE A 63 10.70 15.91 -2.49
C PHE A 63 11.91 15.49 -3.32
N VAL A 64 13.13 15.79 -2.87
CA VAL A 64 14.36 15.49 -3.63
C VAL A 64 15.15 14.30 -3.08
N ALA A 65 14.92 13.93 -1.83
CA ALA A 65 15.55 12.78 -1.18
C ALA A 65 14.58 11.59 -1.02
N GLY A 66 13.28 11.86 -1.07
CA GLY A 66 12.24 10.87 -0.80
C GLY A 66 11.97 9.91 -1.95
N ASN A 67 10.83 9.24 -1.84
CA ASN A 67 10.47 8.07 -2.61
C ASN A 67 9.22 8.35 -3.48
N PRO A 68 9.35 9.00 -4.65
CA PRO A 68 8.24 9.24 -5.56
C PRO A 68 7.83 7.96 -6.31
N ARG A 69 6.58 7.95 -6.77
CA ARG A 69 6.08 6.93 -7.72
C ARG A 69 6.81 7.04 -9.06
N HIS A 70 7.06 5.89 -9.69
CA HIS A 70 7.58 5.79 -11.04
C HIS A 70 6.66 6.44 -12.07
N ALA A 71 7.20 7.39 -12.84
CA ALA A 71 6.54 7.83 -14.08
C ALA A 71 6.55 6.67 -15.08
N SER A 72 5.50 6.56 -15.91
CA SER A 72 5.32 5.40 -16.77
C SER A 72 4.78 5.75 -18.16
N ILE A 73 5.26 5.02 -19.17
CA ILE A 73 4.63 4.91 -20.48
C ILE A 73 4.09 3.48 -20.58
N ILE A 74 2.80 3.34 -20.86
CA ILE A 74 2.14 2.03 -20.93
C ILE A 74 1.46 1.89 -22.28
N LYS A 75 1.80 0.82 -23.01
CA LYS A 75 1.09 0.44 -24.24
C LYS A 75 0.23 -0.77 -23.95
N VAL A 76 -1.02 -0.71 -24.42
CA VAL A 76 -1.99 -1.80 -24.24
C VAL A 76 -2.53 -2.21 -25.61
N LYS A 77 -2.46 -3.50 -25.91
CA LYS A 77 -3.02 -4.09 -27.13
C LYS A 77 -3.94 -5.25 -26.75
N THR A 78 -5.20 -5.18 -27.17
CA THR A 78 -6.24 -6.14 -26.80
C THR A 78 -6.81 -6.84 -28.04
N GLY A 79 -6.84 -8.17 -28.00
CA GLY A 79 -7.58 -9.01 -28.93
C GLY A 79 -8.98 -9.29 -28.39
N VAL A 80 -10.00 -8.96 -29.17
CA VAL A 80 -11.41 -9.10 -28.78
C VAL A 80 -12.21 -9.70 -29.95
N LYS A 81 -13.18 -10.56 -29.64
CA LYS A 81 -14.14 -11.06 -30.63
C LYS A 81 -15.21 -10.01 -30.94
N LYS A 82 -15.92 -10.16 -32.07
CA LYS A 82 -17.04 -9.27 -32.44
C LYS A 82 -18.13 -9.21 -31.37
N ASP A 83 -18.31 -10.28 -30.60
CA ASP A 83 -19.31 -10.36 -29.54
C ASP A 83 -18.84 -9.72 -28.21
N GLY A 84 -17.65 -9.14 -28.17
CA GLY A 84 -17.08 -8.50 -26.99
C GLY A 84 -16.29 -9.44 -26.07
N THR A 85 -16.09 -10.71 -26.42
CA THR A 85 -15.27 -11.63 -25.61
C THR A 85 -13.79 -11.27 -25.74
N LEU A 86 -13.11 -11.02 -24.60
CA LEU A 86 -11.66 -10.83 -24.55
C LEU A 86 -10.93 -12.15 -24.87
N VAL A 87 -9.86 -12.07 -25.65
CA VAL A 87 -9.08 -13.23 -26.12
C VAL A 87 -7.61 -13.09 -25.79
N ALA A 88 -7.04 -11.92 -26.06
CA ALA A 88 -5.62 -11.69 -25.85
C ALA A 88 -5.37 -10.29 -25.30
N HIS A 89 -4.31 -10.14 -24.51
CA HIS A 89 -3.93 -8.85 -23.96
C HIS A 89 -2.42 -8.74 -23.84
N HIS A 90 -1.85 -7.68 -24.40
CA HIS A 90 -0.43 -7.38 -24.29
C HIS A 90 -0.29 -6.00 -23.64
N MET A 91 0.39 -5.97 -22.50
CA MET A 91 0.68 -4.74 -21.75
C MET A 91 2.20 -4.56 -21.65
N GLU A 92 2.71 -3.50 -22.25
CA GLU A 92 4.12 -3.09 -22.19
C GLU A 92 4.25 -1.89 -21.26
N PHE A 93 4.96 -2.06 -20.16
CA PHE A 93 5.22 -1.02 -19.17
C PHE A 93 6.67 -0.53 -19.30
N ILE A 94 6.86 0.78 -19.42
CA ILE A 94 8.17 1.43 -19.32
C ILE A 94 8.12 2.38 -18.14
N PHE A 95 8.82 2.04 -17.07
CA PHE A 95 8.91 2.85 -15.86
C PHE A 95 10.24 3.61 -15.80
N ASP A 96 10.15 4.91 -15.57
CA ASP A 96 11.28 5.73 -15.15
C ASP A 96 11.57 5.46 -13.67
N SER A 97 12.73 4.85 -13.37
CA SER A 97 13.11 4.43 -12.02
C SER A 97 14.09 5.37 -11.32
N GLY A 98 14.46 6.49 -11.96
CA GLY A 98 15.48 7.41 -11.45
C GLY A 98 16.90 6.82 -11.53
N ALA A 99 17.83 7.36 -10.74
CA ALA A 99 19.27 7.19 -10.99
C ALA A 99 19.88 5.86 -10.55
N TYR A 100 19.30 5.18 -9.57
CA TYR A 100 19.80 3.92 -9.00
C TYR A 100 18.66 3.16 -8.31
N GLY A 101 18.90 1.92 -7.86
CA GLY A 101 17.86 1.05 -7.30
C GLY A 101 17.14 1.65 -6.07
N ALA A 102 17.90 2.27 -5.15
CA ALA A 102 17.38 2.98 -3.98
C ALA A 102 16.20 2.26 -3.28
N PHE A 103 15.06 2.93 -3.18
CA PHE A 103 13.82 2.52 -2.54
C PHE A 103 13.06 1.38 -3.24
N LYS A 104 13.57 0.92 -4.40
CA LYS A 104 13.10 -0.25 -5.14
C LYS A 104 14.23 -1.29 -5.17
N PRO A 105 14.28 -2.24 -4.23
CA PRO A 105 15.33 -3.25 -4.21
C PRO A 105 15.19 -4.32 -5.31
N ASN A 106 14.03 -4.39 -5.98
CA ASN A 106 13.72 -5.41 -6.99
C ASN A 106 13.90 -4.89 -8.42
N GLY A 107 14.07 -5.80 -9.38
CA GLY A 107 14.11 -5.45 -10.81
C GLY A 107 12.75 -5.12 -11.44
N PHE A 108 11.65 -5.23 -10.69
CA PHE A 108 10.26 -5.14 -11.16
C PHE A 108 9.35 -4.52 -10.08
N LEU A 109 8.15 -4.09 -10.44
CA LEU A 109 7.07 -3.68 -9.54
C LEU A 109 6.01 -4.79 -9.55
N ASN A 110 5.34 -5.01 -8.43
CA ASN A 110 4.33 -6.09 -8.36
C ASN A 110 3.03 -5.74 -9.10
N GLY A 111 2.69 -4.45 -9.21
CA GLY A 111 1.39 -4.02 -9.74
C GLY A 111 1.10 -4.44 -11.19
N PRO A 112 2.05 -4.31 -12.14
CA PRO A 112 1.85 -4.76 -13.51
C PRO A 112 1.28 -6.18 -13.64
N HIS A 113 1.61 -7.09 -12.71
CA HIS A 113 1.16 -8.47 -12.73
C HIS A 113 -0.37 -8.62 -12.59
N ALA A 114 -1.03 -7.73 -11.84
CA ALA A 114 -2.48 -7.77 -11.63
C ALA A 114 -3.26 -6.84 -12.56
N CYS A 115 -2.58 -5.98 -13.33
CA CYS A 115 -3.19 -4.87 -14.06
C CYS A 115 -4.10 -5.28 -15.24
N ALA A 116 -3.98 -6.52 -15.73
CA ALA A 116 -4.87 -7.06 -16.77
C ALA A 116 -6.23 -7.51 -16.20
N GLY A 117 -6.31 -7.73 -14.89
CA GLY A 117 -7.52 -8.13 -14.18
C GLY A 117 -8.50 -6.98 -13.95
N PRO A 118 -9.72 -7.27 -13.45
CA PRO A 118 -10.23 -8.61 -13.10
C PRO A 118 -11.05 -9.23 -14.25
N TYR A 119 -10.42 -9.46 -15.40
CA TYR A 119 -11.08 -9.99 -16.59
C TYR A 119 -10.53 -11.36 -17.00
N ARG A 120 -11.41 -12.21 -17.53
CA ARG A 120 -11.06 -13.48 -18.15
C ARG A 120 -10.37 -13.23 -19.48
N ILE A 121 -9.05 -13.36 -19.49
CA ILE A 121 -8.21 -13.16 -20.66
C ILE A 121 -7.32 -14.40 -20.81
N PRO A 122 -7.63 -15.33 -21.73
CA PRO A 122 -6.92 -16.61 -21.81
C PRO A 122 -5.47 -16.49 -22.30
N HIS A 123 -5.10 -15.37 -22.93
CA HIS A 123 -3.74 -15.15 -23.43
C HIS A 123 -3.25 -13.77 -23.03
N ALA A 124 -2.40 -13.68 -22.00
CA ALA A 124 -1.78 -12.42 -21.62
C ALA A 124 -0.26 -12.47 -21.81
N PHE A 125 0.30 -11.33 -22.20
CA PHE A 125 1.73 -11.09 -22.18
C PHE A 125 1.96 -9.73 -21.53
N ILE A 126 2.66 -9.73 -20.39
CA ILE A 126 2.94 -8.51 -19.63
C ILE A 126 4.46 -8.38 -19.54
N GLU A 127 4.97 -7.23 -19.95
CA GLU A 127 6.39 -6.93 -19.88
C GLU A 127 6.62 -5.61 -19.15
N GLU A 128 7.62 -5.60 -18.27
CA GLU A 128 8.01 -4.44 -17.49
C GLU A 128 9.47 -4.08 -17.76
N HIS A 129 9.69 -2.83 -18.16
CA HIS A 129 11.00 -2.25 -18.40
C HIS A 129 11.28 -1.19 -17.36
N MET A 130 12.29 -1.42 -16.51
CA MET A 130 12.78 -0.44 -15.56
C MET A 130 13.95 0.32 -16.15
N VAL A 131 13.76 1.61 -16.38
CA VAL A 131 14.75 2.46 -17.03
C VAL A 131 15.41 3.37 -16.00
N TYR A 132 16.73 3.28 -15.88
CA TYR A 132 17.49 4.26 -15.11
C TYR A 132 17.56 5.60 -15.86
N THR A 133 17.33 6.68 -15.13
CA THR A 133 17.40 8.06 -15.64
C THR A 133 18.14 8.94 -14.63
N ASN A 134 18.61 10.13 -15.00
CA ASN A 134 19.26 11.02 -14.03
C ASN A 134 18.25 11.82 -13.18
N LYS A 135 17.19 11.16 -12.70
CA LYS A 135 16.18 11.73 -11.80
C LYS A 135 16.29 11.12 -10.41
N ILE A 136 15.53 11.69 -9.46
CA ILE A 136 15.40 11.16 -8.10
C ILE A 136 14.96 9.70 -8.17
N PRO A 137 15.63 8.78 -7.47
CA PRO A 137 15.25 7.38 -7.44
C PRO A 137 13.81 7.18 -6.97
N CYS A 138 13.05 6.40 -7.72
CA CYS A 138 11.68 6.06 -7.38
C CYS A 138 11.62 4.80 -6.51
N GLY A 139 10.46 4.53 -5.92
CA GLY A 139 10.24 3.33 -5.11
C GLY A 139 8.76 3.08 -4.84
N HIS A 140 8.46 2.56 -3.66
CA HIS A 140 7.10 2.19 -3.31
C HIS A 140 6.25 3.43 -2.97
N MET A 141 5.21 3.65 -3.77
CA MET A 141 4.03 4.46 -3.40
C MET A 141 2.81 3.54 -3.47
N ARG A 142 1.80 3.79 -2.61
CA ARG A 142 0.60 2.95 -2.41
C ARG A 142 0.14 2.27 -3.70
N SER A 143 0.15 0.93 -3.71
CA SER A 143 -0.10 0.14 -4.92
C SER A 143 0.96 0.41 -6.00
N PRO A 144 2.19 -0.12 -5.86
CA PRO A 144 3.31 0.21 -6.74
C PRO A 144 3.12 -0.34 -8.16
N GLY A 145 2.89 0.55 -9.13
CA GLY A 145 2.66 0.23 -10.55
C GLY A 145 1.18 0.00 -10.91
N ASP A 146 0.35 -0.38 -9.95
CA ASP A 146 -1.08 -0.66 -10.15
C ASP A 146 -1.91 0.54 -10.64
N PRO A 147 -1.87 1.74 -10.03
CA PRO A 147 -2.64 2.89 -10.51
C PRO A 147 -2.35 3.24 -11.96
N GLN A 148 -1.08 3.13 -12.38
CA GLN A 148 -0.67 3.39 -13.76
C GLN A 148 -1.24 2.32 -14.70
N GLY A 149 -1.09 1.04 -14.34
CA GLY A 149 -1.57 -0.07 -15.16
C GLY A 149 -3.10 -0.19 -15.21
N PHE A 150 -3.80 -0.07 -14.08
CA PHE A 150 -5.25 -0.03 -14.04
C PHE A 150 -5.82 1.15 -14.81
N PHE A 151 -5.19 2.33 -14.76
CA PHE A 151 -5.62 3.46 -15.59
C PHE A 151 -5.55 3.11 -17.07
N ALA A 152 -4.43 2.55 -17.53
CA ALA A 152 -4.25 2.16 -18.92
C ALA A 152 -5.23 1.03 -19.33
N ASN A 153 -5.38 0.00 -18.49
CA ASN A 153 -6.25 -1.13 -18.75
C ASN A 153 -7.73 -0.73 -18.79
N GLU A 154 -8.21 0.00 -17.79
CA GLU A 154 -9.60 0.41 -17.72
C GLU A 154 -9.97 1.41 -18.82
N SER A 155 -9.03 2.29 -19.20
CA SER A 155 -9.21 3.15 -20.38
C SER A 155 -9.33 2.33 -21.67
N GLN A 156 -8.53 1.28 -21.81
CA GLN A 156 -8.59 0.37 -22.95
C GLN A 156 -9.92 -0.40 -23.01
N MET A 157 -10.45 -0.88 -21.88
CA MET A 157 -11.76 -1.54 -21.82
C MET A 157 -12.86 -0.62 -22.37
N ASP A 158 -12.81 0.66 -21.98
CA ASP A 158 -13.70 1.71 -22.45
C ASP A 158 -13.59 1.97 -23.96
N LEU A 159 -12.36 2.06 -24.48
CA LEU A 159 -12.10 2.29 -25.92
C LEU A 159 -12.58 1.11 -26.77
N VAL A 160 -12.32 -0.13 -26.32
CA VAL A 160 -12.76 -1.35 -27.00
C VAL A 160 -14.29 -1.45 -27.01
N ALA A 161 -14.94 -1.23 -25.86
CA ALA A 161 -16.40 -1.25 -25.77
C ALA A 161 -17.03 -0.27 -26.76
N ARG A 162 -16.57 0.99 -26.78
CA ARG A 162 -17.05 2.01 -27.72
C ARG A 162 -16.83 1.61 -29.18
N ARG A 163 -15.68 1.02 -29.52
CA ARG A 163 -15.38 0.59 -30.89
C ARG A 163 -16.31 -0.52 -31.39
N LEU A 164 -16.77 -1.38 -30.48
CA LEU A 164 -17.73 -2.46 -30.75
C LEU A 164 -19.19 -1.99 -30.66
N GLY A 165 -19.45 -0.74 -30.29
CA GLY A 165 -20.82 -0.25 -30.04
C GLY A 165 -21.45 -0.86 -28.79
N MET A 166 -20.64 -1.32 -27.83
CA MET A 166 -21.09 -1.89 -26.56
C MET A 166 -21.04 -0.83 -25.45
N GLU A 167 -21.97 -0.92 -24.51
CA GLU A 167 -21.95 -0.11 -23.30
C GLU A 167 -20.76 -0.53 -22.40
N PRO A 168 -19.93 0.41 -21.90
CA PRO A 168 -18.71 0.07 -21.18
C PRO A 168 -18.89 -0.81 -19.93
N ALA A 169 -19.95 -0.65 -19.16
CA ALA A 169 -20.23 -1.49 -18.00
C ALA A 169 -20.67 -2.90 -18.41
N ALA A 170 -21.50 -3.03 -19.46
CA ALA A 170 -21.91 -4.31 -20.03
C ALA A 170 -20.72 -5.08 -20.62
N PHE A 171 -19.79 -4.39 -21.30
CA PHE A 171 -18.56 -4.98 -21.81
C PHE A 171 -17.69 -5.55 -20.67
N ARG A 172 -17.52 -4.79 -19.58
CA ARG A 172 -16.82 -5.28 -18.39
C ARG A 172 -17.53 -6.48 -17.79
N LYS A 173 -18.83 -6.36 -17.51
CA LYS A 173 -19.66 -7.42 -16.91
C LYS A 173 -19.53 -8.74 -17.66
N LYS A 174 -19.55 -8.72 -19.00
CA LYS A 174 -19.37 -9.92 -19.83
C LYS A 174 -18.03 -10.64 -19.56
N ASN A 175 -16.98 -9.87 -19.34
CA ASN A 175 -15.61 -10.37 -19.27
C ASN A 175 -15.06 -10.54 -17.85
N LEU A 176 -15.82 -10.19 -16.80
CA LEU A 176 -15.37 -10.33 -15.42
C LEU A 176 -14.95 -11.78 -15.07
N MET A 177 -13.90 -11.87 -14.26
CA MET A 177 -13.55 -13.09 -13.55
C MET A 177 -14.63 -13.47 -12.53
N ARG A 178 -14.70 -14.76 -12.24
CA ARG A 178 -15.58 -15.42 -11.27
C ARG A 178 -14.76 -16.15 -10.22
N ASP A 179 -15.41 -16.49 -9.12
CA ASP A 179 -14.78 -17.20 -8.02
C ASP A 179 -14.09 -18.49 -8.49
N GLY A 180 -12.80 -18.63 -8.17
CA GLY A 180 -11.96 -19.76 -8.61
C GLY A 180 -11.39 -19.65 -10.04
N ASP A 181 -11.62 -18.53 -10.74
CA ASP A 181 -11.00 -18.32 -12.05
C ASP A 181 -9.47 -18.15 -11.93
N ILE A 182 -8.78 -18.54 -13.00
CA ILE A 182 -7.37 -18.29 -13.20
C ILE A 182 -7.19 -16.88 -13.76
N ASP A 183 -6.33 -16.09 -13.14
CA ASP A 183 -6.03 -14.74 -13.58
C ASP A 183 -5.13 -14.73 -14.84
N PRO A 184 -4.92 -13.56 -15.47
CA PRO A 184 -4.13 -13.48 -16.69
C PRO A 184 -2.66 -13.92 -16.56
N ILE A 185 -2.12 -14.05 -15.35
CA ILE A 185 -0.74 -14.52 -15.11
C ILE A 185 -0.66 -15.99 -14.69
N GLY A 186 -1.81 -16.68 -14.56
CA GLY A 186 -1.88 -18.12 -14.32
C GLY A 186 -2.14 -18.50 -12.87
N GLU A 187 -2.49 -17.55 -12.00
CA GLU A 187 -2.75 -17.79 -10.57
C GLU A 187 -4.25 -17.97 -10.30
N GLU A 188 -4.59 -18.93 -9.44
CA GLU A 188 -5.97 -19.15 -9.01
C GLU A 188 -6.38 -18.09 -7.98
N VAL A 189 -7.50 -17.41 -8.26
CA VAL A 189 -8.02 -16.34 -7.41
C VAL A 189 -9.35 -16.74 -6.79
N GLY A 190 -9.40 -16.70 -5.47
CA GLY A 190 -10.58 -17.00 -4.67
C GLY A 190 -11.35 -15.76 -4.22
N HIS A 191 -12.58 -16.01 -3.79
CA HIS A 191 -13.53 -15.03 -3.26
C HIS A 191 -13.82 -13.85 -4.20
N ILE A 192 -13.84 -14.10 -5.52
CA ILE A 192 -14.08 -13.03 -6.51
C ILE A 192 -15.55 -12.61 -6.50
N LYS A 193 -15.80 -11.37 -6.09
CA LYS A 193 -17.13 -10.73 -6.03
C LYS A 193 -17.30 -9.61 -7.06
N ALA A 194 -16.72 -9.79 -8.24
CA ALA A 194 -16.60 -8.74 -9.26
C ALA A 194 -17.95 -8.29 -9.81
N GLU A 195 -18.83 -9.25 -10.13
CA GLU A 195 -20.15 -8.96 -10.72
C GLU A 195 -21.06 -8.28 -9.70
N GLU A 196 -21.10 -8.78 -8.47
CA GLU A 196 -21.89 -8.19 -7.39
C GLU A 196 -21.42 -6.76 -7.08
N THR A 197 -20.11 -6.54 -7.05
CA THR A 197 -19.50 -5.22 -6.81
C THR A 197 -19.86 -4.23 -7.92
N LEU A 198 -19.71 -4.64 -9.18
CA LEU A 198 -20.07 -3.81 -10.33
C LEU A 198 -21.58 -3.48 -10.33
N GLN A 199 -22.43 -4.49 -10.17
CA GLN A 199 -23.88 -4.30 -10.19
C GLN A 199 -24.33 -3.33 -9.09
N ARG A 200 -23.78 -3.47 -7.88
CA ARG A 200 -24.10 -2.58 -6.77
C ARG A 200 -23.63 -1.15 -7.03
N ALA A 201 -22.43 -0.96 -7.56
CA ALA A 201 -21.92 0.37 -7.91
C ALA A 201 -22.78 1.06 -8.98
N LEU A 202 -23.18 0.34 -10.01
CA LEU A 202 -24.06 0.86 -11.07
C LEU A 202 -25.43 1.27 -10.52
N GLN A 203 -25.96 0.50 -9.57
CA GLN A 203 -27.23 0.79 -8.90
C GLN A 203 -27.14 2.03 -8.02
N GLU A 204 -26.16 2.08 -7.11
CA GLU A 204 -26.00 3.19 -6.16
C GLU A 204 -25.68 4.51 -6.86
N ALA A 205 -24.87 4.48 -7.93
CA ALA A 205 -24.57 5.66 -8.73
C ALA A 205 -25.71 6.13 -9.63
N GLY A 206 -26.79 5.35 -9.75
CA GLY A 206 -27.82 5.58 -10.75
C GLY A 206 -27.21 5.66 -12.15
N TYR A 207 -26.32 4.73 -12.51
CA TYR A 207 -25.44 4.85 -13.68
C TYR A 207 -26.16 5.06 -15.03
N HIS A 208 -27.42 4.67 -15.13
CA HIS A 208 -28.24 4.84 -16.34
C HIS A 208 -29.08 6.13 -16.34
N ARG A 209 -28.99 6.97 -15.30
CA ARG A 209 -29.73 8.24 -15.26
C ARG A 209 -29.24 9.18 -16.38
N PRO A 210 -30.12 10.00 -16.98
CA PRO A 210 -29.72 11.00 -17.96
C PRO A 210 -28.58 11.88 -17.43
N LYS A 211 -27.63 12.22 -18.31
CA LYS A 211 -26.50 13.09 -17.97
C LYS A 211 -26.84 14.53 -18.34
N PRO A 212 -26.54 15.52 -17.47
CA PRO A 212 -26.60 16.93 -17.85
C PRO A 212 -25.65 17.25 -19.01
N LYS A 213 -25.79 18.44 -19.60
CA LYS A 213 -24.87 18.95 -20.62
C LYS A 213 -23.45 19.02 -20.04
N ASN A 214 -22.46 18.67 -20.85
CA ASN A 214 -21.04 18.67 -20.48
C ASN A 214 -20.64 17.74 -19.32
N VAL A 215 -21.50 16.80 -18.93
CA VAL A 215 -21.21 15.82 -17.89
C VAL A 215 -20.87 14.45 -18.50
N GLY A 216 -19.71 13.92 -18.11
CA GLY A 216 -19.29 12.55 -18.35
C GLY A 216 -19.59 11.66 -17.14
N ARG A 217 -19.89 10.38 -17.39
CA ARG A 217 -19.95 9.34 -16.37
C ARG A 217 -19.09 8.17 -16.84
N GLY A 218 -18.15 7.75 -16.01
CA GLY A 218 -17.23 6.65 -16.28
C GLY A 218 -17.37 5.53 -15.25
N VAL A 219 -16.92 4.33 -15.63
CA VAL A 219 -16.87 3.14 -14.78
C VAL A 219 -15.47 2.51 -14.87
N ALA A 220 -14.96 2.04 -13.74
CA ALA A 220 -13.71 1.28 -13.66
C ALA A 220 -13.84 0.12 -12.68
N MET A 221 -13.21 -1.00 -13.01
CA MET A 221 -13.03 -2.16 -12.12
C MET A 221 -11.57 -2.30 -11.74
N VAL A 222 -11.29 -2.58 -10.48
CA VAL A 222 -9.95 -2.93 -10.01
C VAL A 222 -10.00 -4.09 -9.04
N GLN A 223 -8.90 -4.83 -8.98
CA GLN A 223 -8.67 -5.94 -8.08
C GLN A 223 -7.40 -5.68 -7.28
N TRP A 224 -7.40 -6.06 -6.02
CA TRP A 224 -6.20 -6.05 -5.18
C TRP A 224 -6.03 -7.40 -4.51
N LEU A 225 -4.85 -8.00 -4.68
CA LEU A 225 -4.45 -9.22 -3.99
C LEU A 225 -3.62 -8.85 -2.76
N THR A 226 -4.01 -9.32 -1.58
CA THR A 226 -3.28 -9.01 -0.35
C THR A 226 -2.04 -9.88 -0.22
N ASN A 227 -0.88 -9.27 0.00
CA ASN A 227 0.37 -10.04 0.10
C ASN A 227 0.41 -10.94 1.34
N SER A 228 1.04 -12.09 1.18
CA SER A 228 1.36 -13.01 2.26
C SER A 228 2.42 -12.46 3.22
N GLY A 229 2.56 -13.10 4.37
CA GLY A 229 3.60 -12.80 5.34
C GLY A 229 3.41 -13.52 6.67
N PHE A 230 4.44 -13.40 7.50
CA PHE A 230 4.46 -13.83 8.88
C PHE A 230 4.22 -12.64 9.83
N GLY A 231 3.39 -12.84 10.84
CA GLY A 231 3.19 -11.88 11.93
C GLY A 231 2.94 -12.58 13.25
N SER A 232 3.21 -11.85 14.33
CA SER A 232 3.05 -12.35 15.70
C SER A 232 2.56 -11.25 16.64
N VAL A 233 1.77 -11.67 17.63
CA VAL A 233 1.21 -10.81 18.67
C VAL A 233 1.37 -11.54 20.01
N ALA A 234 2.12 -10.94 20.93
CA ALA A 234 2.16 -11.40 22.31
C ALA A 234 0.98 -10.78 23.07
N LEU A 235 0.27 -11.59 23.84
CA LEU A 235 -0.86 -11.18 24.66
C LEU A 235 -0.54 -11.50 26.12
N THR A 236 -0.69 -10.50 26.99
CA THR A 236 -0.51 -10.66 28.44
C THR A 236 -1.72 -10.12 29.18
N ILE A 237 -2.23 -10.88 30.16
CA ILE A 237 -3.27 -10.44 31.10
C ILE A 237 -2.64 -10.31 32.49
N ASP A 238 -2.67 -9.10 33.04
CA ASP A 238 -2.08 -8.79 34.34
C ASP A 238 -3.04 -9.01 35.53
N GLU A 239 -2.53 -8.81 36.75
CA GLU A 239 -3.30 -8.95 38.00
C GLU A 239 -4.49 -7.97 38.12
N LYS A 240 -4.55 -6.93 37.29
CA LYS A 240 -5.66 -5.96 37.22
C LYS A 240 -6.64 -6.29 36.10
N GLY A 241 -6.41 -7.38 35.37
CA GLY A 241 -7.19 -7.80 34.21
C GLY A 241 -6.98 -6.90 32.99
N MET A 242 -5.88 -6.14 32.94
CA MET A 242 -5.48 -5.39 31.75
C MET A 242 -4.83 -6.34 30.75
N VAL A 243 -5.28 -6.25 29.51
CA VAL A 243 -4.74 -7.02 28.38
C VAL A 243 -3.73 -6.14 27.63
N THR A 244 -2.50 -6.60 27.52
CA THR A 244 -1.46 -5.94 26.71
C THR A 244 -1.21 -6.76 25.46
N LEU A 245 -1.37 -6.14 24.29
CA LEU A 245 -1.03 -6.67 22.99
C LEU A 245 0.30 -6.09 22.53
N ALA A 246 1.34 -6.90 22.46
CA ALA A 246 2.67 -6.48 22.05
C ALA A 246 3.02 -7.03 20.66
N SER A 247 3.41 -6.16 19.74
CA SER A 247 3.84 -6.52 18.39
C SER A 247 4.95 -5.60 17.89
N ALA A 248 5.84 -6.13 17.05
CA ALA A 248 6.87 -5.34 16.37
C ALA A 248 6.33 -4.65 15.09
N MET A 249 5.07 -4.92 14.76
CA MET A 249 4.34 -4.27 13.68
C MET A 249 4.10 -2.81 14.03
N LEU A 250 4.21 -1.92 13.03
CA LEU A 250 3.99 -0.49 13.21
C LEU A 250 2.74 -0.06 12.45
N ASP A 251 1.76 0.50 13.17
CA ASP A 251 0.59 1.08 12.53
C ASP A 251 0.90 2.49 12.01
N GLN A 252 1.02 2.61 10.69
CA GLN A 252 1.19 3.85 9.95
C GLN A 252 -0.11 4.67 9.75
N GLY A 253 -1.15 4.39 10.53
CA GLY A 253 -2.47 5.01 10.42
C GLY A 253 -3.47 4.20 9.56
N GLY A 254 -3.16 2.91 9.33
CA GLY A 254 -4.07 1.96 8.70
C GLY A 254 -5.14 1.43 9.68
N GLY A 255 -4.92 1.56 10.98
CA GLY A 255 -5.88 1.13 12.02
C GLY A 255 -5.72 -0.35 12.41
N THR A 256 -4.59 -0.97 12.11
CA THR A 256 -4.29 -2.36 12.48
C THR A 256 -4.25 -2.54 14.00
N TYR A 257 -3.79 -1.54 14.77
CA TYR A 257 -3.85 -1.63 16.24
C TYR A 257 -5.28 -1.63 16.78
N THR A 258 -6.16 -0.80 16.23
CA THR A 258 -7.58 -0.80 16.62
C THR A 258 -8.23 -2.15 16.32
N LEU A 259 -7.99 -2.69 15.12
CA LEU A 259 -8.48 -4.00 14.71
C LEU A 259 -8.01 -5.11 15.67
N LEU A 260 -6.74 -5.11 16.05
CA LEU A 260 -6.21 -6.09 17.01
C LEU A 260 -6.95 -6.02 18.35
N CYS A 261 -7.20 -4.81 18.86
CA CYS A 261 -7.99 -4.62 20.07
C CYS A 261 -9.42 -5.16 19.91
N GLU A 262 -10.09 -4.89 18.79
CA GLU A 262 -11.46 -5.36 18.51
C GLU A 262 -11.54 -6.90 18.49
N ILE A 263 -10.62 -7.56 17.76
CA ILE A 263 -10.55 -9.03 17.68
C ILE A 263 -10.33 -9.64 19.07
N VAL A 264 -9.35 -9.15 19.81
CA VAL A 264 -9.02 -9.71 21.13
C VAL A 264 -10.12 -9.41 22.15
N ALA A 265 -10.73 -8.23 22.11
CA ALA A 265 -11.86 -7.85 22.97
C ALA A 265 -13.03 -8.82 22.81
N GLU A 266 -13.37 -9.13 21.56
CA GLU A 266 -14.47 -10.04 21.24
C GLU A 266 -14.19 -11.45 21.77
N GLU A 267 -13.00 -12.00 21.52
CA GLU A 267 -12.67 -13.35 21.97
C GLU A 267 -12.54 -13.47 23.50
N LEU A 268 -11.94 -12.47 24.15
CA LEU A 268 -11.79 -12.44 25.62
C LEU A 268 -13.00 -11.89 26.36
N LYS A 269 -14.03 -11.39 25.66
CA LYS A 269 -15.23 -10.78 26.26
C LYS A 269 -14.88 -9.68 27.27
N VAL A 270 -13.92 -8.83 26.93
CA VAL A 270 -13.50 -7.66 27.74
C VAL A 270 -13.82 -6.36 27.01
N PRO A 271 -14.09 -5.25 27.71
CA PRO A 271 -14.28 -3.97 27.04
C PRO A 271 -12.95 -3.45 26.48
N LEU A 272 -12.99 -2.69 25.38
CA LEU A 272 -11.80 -2.16 24.70
C LEU A 272 -10.88 -1.35 25.62
N GLU A 273 -11.43 -0.65 26.62
CA GLU A 273 -10.68 0.14 27.61
C GLU A 273 -9.73 -0.72 28.50
N LYS A 274 -9.95 -2.04 28.55
CA LYS A 274 -9.08 -2.99 29.22
C LYS A 274 -7.93 -3.47 28.35
N ILE A 275 -7.85 -3.04 27.10
CA ILE A 275 -6.83 -3.46 26.15
C ILE A 275 -5.89 -2.30 25.84
N ARG A 276 -4.59 -2.58 25.80
CA ARG A 276 -3.55 -1.64 25.39
C ARG A 276 -2.63 -2.30 24.39
N VAL A 277 -2.10 -1.50 23.46
CA VAL A 277 -1.12 -1.96 22.48
C VAL A 277 0.26 -1.43 22.85
N GLN A 278 1.24 -2.31 22.82
CA GLN A 278 2.65 -2.01 23.01
C GLN A 278 3.40 -2.26 21.71
N CYS A 279 4.17 -1.26 21.29
CA CYS A 279 5.06 -1.39 20.15
C CYS A 279 6.41 -1.96 20.62
N LEU A 280 6.88 -3.00 19.95
CA LEU A 280 8.14 -3.66 20.26
C LEU A 280 9.28 -3.13 19.39
N ASP A 281 10.45 -2.98 19.98
CA ASP A 281 11.69 -2.74 19.25
C ASP A 281 12.33 -4.05 18.77
N THR A 282 13.47 -3.92 18.08
CA THR A 282 14.18 -5.06 17.52
C THR A 282 14.99 -5.88 18.54
N GLN A 283 15.04 -5.49 19.82
CA GLN A 283 15.63 -6.31 20.91
C GLN A 283 14.65 -7.33 21.46
N SER A 284 13.34 -7.14 21.25
CA SER A 284 12.30 -8.08 21.70
C SER A 284 12.45 -9.50 21.14
N GLY A 285 13.14 -9.67 20.00
CA GLY A 285 13.31 -10.96 19.32
C GLY A 285 12.07 -11.46 18.58
N ILE A 286 10.94 -10.77 18.71
CA ILE A 286 9.67 -11.09 18.06
C ILE A 286 9.70 -10.55 16.62
N LYS A 287 10.03 -11.41 15.66
CA LYS A 287 10.13 -11.04 14.25
C LYS A 287 8.77 -10.94 13.58
N ASP A 288 8.65 -10.04 12.61
CA ASP A 288 7.51 -9.98 11.70
C ASP A 288 7.94 -9.54 10.30
N SER A 289 7.01 -9.60 9.34
CA SER A 289 7.23 -9.22 7.95
C SER A 289 7.03 -7.71 7.68
N GLY A 290 6.72 -6.92 8.71
CA GLY A 290 6.32 -5.52 8.58
C GLY A 290 4.96 -5.32 7.87
N ILE A 291 4.62 -4.06 7.64
CA ILE A 291 3.44 -3.65 6.89
C ILE A 291 3.82 -3.36 5.43
N GLY A 292 2.98 -3.84 4.51
CA GLY A 292 3.13 -3.68 3.06
C GLY A 292 2.16 -4.59 2.32
N GLY A 293 1.85 -4.30 1.05
CA GLY A 293 0.95 -5.14 0.25
C GLY A 293 -0.45 -5.35 0.85
N SER A 294 -0.92 -4.41 1.67
CA SER A 294 -2.19 -4.47 2.40
C SER A 294 -2.35 -5.70 3.32
N ARG A 295 -1.24 -6.30 3.79
CA ARG A 295 -1.28 -7.52 4.62
C ARG A 295 -1.69 -7.32 6.08
N GLY A 296 -1.74 -6.06 6.55
CA GLY A 296 -1.87 -5.70 7.97
C GLY A 296 -3.00 -6.44 8.69
N THR A 297 -4.23 -6.27 8.21
CA THR A 297 -5.43 -6.92 8.76
C THR A 297 -5.31 -8.44 8.70
N ARG A 298 -4.93 -9.00 7.55
CA ARG A 298 -4.94 -10.45 7.35
C ARG A 298 -3.87 -11.15 8.17
N VAL A 299 -2.65 -10.65 8.17
CA VAL A 299 -1.52 -11.30 8.86
C VAL A 299 -1.60 -11.05 10.37
N TYR A 300 -1.69 -9.80 10.79
CA TYR A 300 -1.66 -9.48 12.22
C TYR A 300 -3.01 -9.71 12.89
N GLY A 301 -4.13 -9.51 12.20
CA GLY A 301 -5.46 -9.87 12.72
C GLY A 301 -5.57 -11.36 13.03
N ASN A 302 -5.13 -12.25 12.14
CA ASN A 302 -5.08 -13.69 12.42
C ASN A 302 -4.08 -14.04 13.53
N ALA A 303 -2.92 -13.38 13.60
CA ALA A 303 -1.98 -13.59 14.70
C ALA A 303 -2.56 -13.13 16.06
N GLY A 304 -3.32 -12.04 16.07
CA GLY A 304 -4.06 -11.56 17.25
C GLY A 304 -5.20 -12.50 17.65
N TYR A 305 -5.93 -13.02 16.67
CA TYR A 305 -6.96 -14.05 16.89
C TYR A 305 -6.35 -15.32 17.49
N ASP A 306 -5.26 -15.84 16.92
CA ASP A 306 -4.53 -16.99 17.47
C ASP A 306 -4.04 -16.74 18.90
N ALA A 307 -3.51 -15.54 19.20
CA ALA A 307 -3.16 -15.15 20.57
C ALA A 307 -4.39 -15.17 21.49
N ALA A 308 -5.52 -14.64 21.03
CA ALA A 308 -6.75 -14.61 21.82
C ALA A 308 -7.28 -16.02 22.12
N ILE A 309 -7.35 -16.90 21.12
CA ILE A 309 -7.81 -18.29 21.31
C ILE A 309 -6.90 -19.06 22.27
N LYS A 310 -5.58 -18.89 22.17
CA LYS A 310 -4.63 -19.46 23.14
C LYS A 310 -4.86 -18.93 24.56
N ALA A 311 -5.14 -17.64 24.71
CA ALA A 311 -5.46 -17.04 26.00
C ALA A 311 -6.80 -17.58 26.55
N VAL A 312 -7.84 -17.70 25.72
CA VAL A 312 -9.13 -18.32 26.10
C VAL A 312 -8.92 -19.74 26.61
N ALA A 313 -8.11 -20.54 25.92
CA ALA A 313 -7.81 -21.91 26.32
C ALA A 313 -7.13 -21.96 27.70
N GLU A 314 -6.12 -21.13 27.92
CA GLU A 314 -5.41 -21.07 29.21
C GLU A 314 -6.30 -20.55 30.34
N ILE A 315 -7.11 -19.51 30.08
CA ILE A 315 -8.11 -18.99 31.02
C ILE A 315 -9.10 -20.08 31.44
N LYS A 316 -9.64 -20.83 30.48
CA LYS A 316 -10.57 -21.92 30.77
C LYS A 316 -9.91 -23.05 31.54
N ARG A 317 -8.66 -23.41 31.21
CA ARG A 317 -7.89 -24.42 31.94
C ARG A 317 -7.71 -24.05 33.42
N LEU A 318 -7.24 -22.83 33.68
CA LEU A 318 -7.06 -22.32 35.04
C LEU A 318 -8.39 -22.25 35.80
N ALA A 319 -9.46 -21.81 35.15
CA ALA A 319 -10.78 -21.75 35.77
C ALA A 319 -11.36 -23.14 36.06
N ALA A 320 -11.13 -24.12 35.19
CA ALA A 320 -11.56 -25.50 35.40
C ALA A 320 -10.86 -26.14 36.60
N GLU A 321 -9.56 -25.88 36.76
CA GLU A 321 -8.76 -26.30 37.92
C GLU A 321 -9.28 -25.65 39.22
N GLU A 322 -9.47 -24.33 39.21
CA GLU A 322 -9.93 -23.59 40.39
C GLU A 322 -11.38 -23.95 40.79
N MET A 323 -12.26 -24.19 39.82
CA MET A 323 -13.66 -24.55 40.06
C MET A 323 -13.89 -26.07 40.19
N GLY A 324 -12.89 -26.92 39.92
CA GLY A 324 -13.05 -28.37 39.88
C GLY A 324 -14.17 -28.84 38.93
N CYS A 325 -14.17 -28.37 37.68
CA CYS A 325 -15.20 -28.71 36.69
C CYS A 325 -14.62 -28.99 35.29
N SER A 326 -15.46 -29.42 34.34
CA SER A 326 -15.04 -29.65 32.96
C SER A 326 -14.93 -28.33 32.17
N LEU A 327 -14.02 -28.27 31.19
CA LEU A 327 -13.90 -27.14 30.26
C LEU A 327 -15.21 -26.86 29.50
N ASP A 328 -16.00 -27.91 29.24
CA ASP A 328 -17.28 -27.82 28.53
C ASP A 328 -18.35 -27.11 29.37
N ASP A 329 -18.18 -27.03 30.69
CA ASP A 329 -19.07 -26.32 31.59
C ASP A 329 -18.74 -24.83 31.68
N LEU A 330 -17.71 -24.34 30.98
CA LEU A 330 -17.20 -22.98 31.11
C LEU A 330 -17.49 -22.10 29.88
N VAL A 331 -17.92 -20.86 30.15
CA VAL A 331 -18.10 -19.81 29.14
C VAL A 331 -17.46 -18.51 29.62
N LEU A 332 -16.95 -17.71 28.69
CA LEU A 332 -16.40 -16.38 28.99
C LEU A 332 -17.50 -15.33 28.84
N ALA A 333 -17.59 -14.41 29.79
CA ALA A 333 -18.46 -13.25 29.70
C ALA A 333 -17.96 -12.15 30.64
N ASN A 334 -17.96 -10.89 30.16
CA ASN A 334 -17.67 -9.70 30.95
C ASN A 334 -16.36 -9.80 31.77
N GLY A 335 -15.26 -10.19 31.11
CA GLY A 335 -13.93 -10.32 31.71
C GLY A 335 -13.82 -11.40 32.80
N ALA A 336 -14.67 -12.42 32.71
CA ALA A 336 -14.72 -13.51 33.67
C ALA A 336 -15.09 -14.83 32.98
N VAL A 337 -14.78 -15.94 33.67
CA VAL A 337 -15.27 -17.27 33.35
C VAL A 337 -16.46 -17.59 34.24
N LEU A 338 -17.54 -18.05 33.62
CA LEU A 338 -18.78 -18.48 34.26
C LEU A 338 -18.96 -19.98 34.08
N HIS A 339 -19.43 -20.65 35.13
CA HIS A 339 -19.95 -22.00 35.00
C HIS A 339 -21.37 -21.95 34.41
N LYS A 340 -21.64 -22.72 33.36
CA LYS A 340 -22.92 -22.67 32.60
C LYS A 340 -24.15 -23.02 33.43
N ARG A 341 -23.99 -23.88 34.44
CA ARG A 341 -25.09 -24.46 35.23
C ARG A 341 -25.07 -24.12 36.71
N ALA A 342 -23.96 -23.59 37.21
CA ALA A 342 -23.76 -23.30 38.61
C ALA A 342 -23.51 -21.81 38.72
N GLU A 343 -24.00 -21.16 39.78
CA GLU A 343 -23.77 -19.73 40.02
C GLU A 343 -22.35 -19.46 40.51
N ARG A 344 -21.35 -19.95 39.76
CA ARG A 344 -19.92 -19.80 40.03
C ARG A 344 -19.28 -18.95 38.94
N ARG A 345 -18.45 -18.02 39.37
CA ARG A 345 -17.75 -17.06 38.53
C ARG A 345 -16.35 -16.85 39.07
N ILE A 346 -15.38 -16.72 38.16
CA ILE A 346 -14.04 -16.24 38.49
C ILE A 346 -13.59 -15.22 37.42
N THR A 347 -13.11 -14.08 37.88
CA THR A 347 -12.63 -13.00 37.02
C THR A 347 -11.20 -13.27 36.54
N TYR A 348 -10.77 -12.64 35.45
CA TYR A 348 -9.38 -12.78 34.99
C TYR A 348 -8.35 -12.30 36.04
N PRO A 349 -8.55 -11.19 36.77
CA PRO A 349 -7.72 -10.83 37.92
C PRO A 349 -7.57 -11.94 38.97
N GLU A 350 -8.69 -12.58 39.35
CA GLU A 350 -8.67 -13.68 40.33
C GLU A 350 -7.90 -14.89 39.81
N LEU A 351 -8.05 -15.24 38.53
CA LEU A 351 -7.28 -16.30 37.88
C LEU A 351 -5.79 -16.00 37.84
N VAL A 352 -5.41 -14.77 37.47
CA VAL A 352 -4.00 -14.35 37.43
C VAL A 352 -3.40 -14.40 38.84
N LYS A 353 -4.15 -13.96 39.85
CA LYS A 353 -3.74 -14.02 41.26
C LYS A 353 -3.58 -15.48 41.75
N ALA A 354 -4.52 -16.37 41.42
CA ALA A 354 -4.43 -17.79 41.76
C ALA A 354 -3.23 -18.46 41.08
N LYS A 355 -2.95 -18.12 39.81
CA LYS A 355 -1.77 -18.57 39.06
C LYS A 355 -0.45 -18.01 39.62
N GLY A 356 -0.48 -16.90 40.34
CA GLY A 356 0.71 -16.20 40.87
C GLY A 356 1.59 -15.54 39.80
N SER A 357 1.11 -15.45 38.55
CA SER A 357 1.84 -14.81 37.45
C SER A 357 0.88 -14.44 36.29
N PRO A 358 1.19 -13.40 35.50
CA PRO A 358 0.38 -13.01 34.34
C PRO A 358 0.11 -14.17 33.38
N ILE A 359 -1.09 -14.20 32.79
CA ILE A 359 -1.38 -15.13 31.69
C ILE A 359 -0.72 -14.55 30.44
N SER A 360 0.24 -15.27 29.86
CA SER A 360 1.03 -14.79 28.72
C SER A 360 1.03 -15.83 27.61
N VAL A 361 0.70 -15.40 26.38
CA VAL A 361 0.67 -16.26 25.20
C VAL A 361 1.27 -15.53 24.00
N LEU A 362 1.82 -16.30 23.05
CA LEU A 362 2.29 -15.78 21.77
C LEU A 362 1.43 -16.36 20.65
N GLY A 363 0.70 -15.47 19.98
CA GLY A 363 0.00 -15.78 18.75
C GLY A 363 0.87 -15.53 17.53
N SER A 364 0.70 -16.35 16.51
CA SER A 364 1.43 -16.23 15.25
C SER A 364 0.60 -16.69 14.07
N TYR A 365 0.78 -16.05 12.94
CA TYR A 365 0.18 -16.47 11.68
C TYR A 365 1.21 -16.37 10.57
N ASN A 366 1.33 -17.44 9.79
CA ASN A 366 2.16 -17.48 8.59
C ASN A 366 1.26 -17.78 7.41
N ASP A 367 1.05 -16.78 6.55
CA ASP A 367 0.33 -17.03 5.32
C ASP A 367 1.23 -17.72 4.30
N THR A 368 0.90 -18.97 4.00
CA THR A 368 1.50 -19.76 2.92
C THR A 368 0.48 -20.13 1.84
N SER A 369 -0.66 -19.45 1.77
CA SER A 369 -1.70 -19.76 0.79
C SER A 369 -1.19 -19.54 -0.63
N LYS A 370 -1.55 -20.46 -1.52
CA LYS A 370 -1.31 -20.32 -2.97
C LYS A 370 -2.49 -19.65 -3.68
N VAL A 371 -3.68 -19.75 -3.08
CA VAL A 371 -4.87 -19.04 -3.55
C VAL A 371 -4.87 -17.65 -2.93
N HIS A 372 -5.08 -16.65 -3.76
CA HIS A 372 -5.15 -15.25 -3.33
C HIS A 372 -6.60 -14.79 -3.22
N ASP A 373 -6.96 -14.22 -2.07
CA ASP A 373 -8.26 -13.58 -1.89
C ASP A 373 -8.28 -12.22 -2.58
N ALA A 374 -9.23 -12.03 -3.50
CA ALA A 374 -9.39 -10.79 -4.22
C ALA A 374 -10.22 -9.76 -3.44
N SER A 375 -9.64 -8.58 -3.21
CA SER A 375 -10.41 -7.38 -2.89
C SER A 375 -10.85 -6.72 -4.20
N MET A 376 -12.15 -6.69 -4.44
CA MET A 376 -12.73 -6.07 -5.63
C MET A 376 -13.17 -4.63 -5.35
N CYS A 377 -13.07 -3.76 -6.34
CA CYS A 377 -13.62 -2.42 -6.26
C CYS A 377 -14.19 -2.01 -7.62
N ALA A 378 -15.39 -1.46 -7.60
CA ALA A 378 -16.00 -0.78 -8.73
C ALA A 378 -16.11 0.71 -8.40
N GLN A 379 -15.65 1.56 -9.31
CA GLN A 379 -15.74 3.01 -9.17
C GLN A 379 -16.56 3.58 -10.30
N ILE A 380 -17.57 4.39 -9.94
CA ILE A 380 -18.34 5.21 -10.86
C ILE A 380 -18.02 6.66 -10.55
N ALA A 381 -17.54 7.40 -11.54
CA ALA A 381 -17.22 8.80 -11.40
C ALA A 381 -18.01 9.64 -12.39
N GLU A 382 -18.60 10.73 -11.91
CA GLU A 382 -19.12 11.79 -12.76
C GLU A 382 -18.14 12.96 -12.81
N VAL A 383 -17.97 13.52 -14.00
CA VAL A 383 -17.14 14.70 -14.20
C VAL A 383 -17.90 15.72 -15.03
N GLU A 384 -17.80 16.98 -14.63
CA GLU A 384 -18.23 18.12 -15.43
C GLU A 384 -17.02 18.71 -16.13
N VAL A 385 -17.16 19.02 -17.41
CA VAL A 385 -16.09 19.61 -18.23
C VAL A 385 -16.52 20.99 -18.69
N ASP A 386 -15.73 22.00 -18.37
CA ASP A 386 -15.86 23.31 -19.00
C ASP A 386 -15.32 23.23 -20.44
N PRO A 387 -16.16 23.40 -21.47
CA PRO A 387 -15.73 23.28 -22.85
C PRO A 387 -14.83 24.42 -23.32
N GLU A 388 -14.83 25.57 -22.64
CA GLU A 388 -14.00 26.72 -23.02
C GLU A 388 -12.56 26.56 -22.52
N THR A 389 -12.41 26.05 -21.29
CA THR A 389 -11.11 25.96 -20.61
C THR A 389 -10.53 24.54 -20.61
N GLY A 390 -11.35 23.53 -20.83
CA GLY A 390 -11.01 22.12 -20.63
C GLY A 390 -10.90 21.71 -19.16
N GLN A 391 -11.28 22.59 -18.22
CA GLN A 391 -11.22 22.30 -16.79
C GLN A 391 -12.21 21.17 -16.45
N VAL A 392 -11.72 20.18 -15.72
CA VAL A 392 -12.52 19.04 -15.26
C VAL A 392 -12.80 19.18 -13.77
N GLN A 393 -14.09 19.14 -13.41
CA GLN A 393 -14.53 19.11 -12.02
C GLN A 393 -15.10 17.73 -11.71
N LEU A 394 -14.61 17.12 -10.62
CA LEU A 394 -15.11 15.84 -10.15
C LEU A 394 -16.42 16.06 -9.40
N GLY A 395 -17.48 15.44 -9.91
CA GLY A 395 -18.78 15.35 -9.25
C GLY A 395 -18.84 14.19 -8.25
N PRO A 396 -20.04 13.64 -7.99
CA PRO A 396 -20.20 12.47 -7.13
C PRO A 396 -19.36 11.29 -7.64
N VAL A 397 -18.69 10.60 -6.70
CA VAL A 397 -18.00 9.34 -6.93
C VAL A 397 -18.64 8.30 -6.04
N GLU A 398 -19.18 7.27 -6.66
CA GLU A 398 -19.65 6.08 -5.95
C GLU A 398 -18.57 5.00 -6.04
N GLU A 399 -18.22 4.47 -4.88
CA GLU A 399 -17.25 3.40 -4.74
C GLU A 399 -17.91 2.26 -3.99
N VAL A 400 -17.98 1.10 -4.64
CA VAL A 400 -18.43 -0.12 -3.98
C VAL A 400 -17.29 -1.10 -3.92
N ARG A 401 -17.13 -1.68 -2.74
CA ARG A 401 -16.34 -2.87 -2.49
C ARG A 401 -17.28 -3.93 -1.94
N PRO A 402 -17.03 -5.23 -2.20
CA PRO A 402 -17.75 -6.26 -1.48
C PRO A 402 -17.53 -5.99 0.01
N GLY A 403 -18.62 -5.87 0.77
CA GLY A 403 -18.50 -5.87 2.22
C GLY A 403 -17.70 -7.11 2.60
N ALA A 404 -16.68 -6.94 3.44
CA ALA A 404 -15.89 -8.06 3.94
C ALA A 404 -16.84 -9.05 4.64
N GLN A 405 -17.38 -10.00 3.88
CA GLN A 405 -17.82 -11.28 4.41
C GLN A 405 -16.55 -12.10 4.63
N HIS A 406 -15.68 -11.59 5.50
CA HIS A 406 -14.85 -12.49 6.28
C HIS A 406 -15.83 -13.24 7.19
N GLY A 407 -15.70 -14.57 7.22
CA GLY A 407 -16.38 -15.36 8.24
C GLY A 407 -16.05 -14.76 9.60
N HIS A 408 -17.09 -14.35 10.32
CA HIS A 408 -17.05 -13.64 11.60
C HIS A 408 -16.46 -12.21 11.55
N GLY A 409 -17.21 -11.28 12.14
CA GLY A 409 -17.16 -9.87 11.81
C GLY A 409 -16.18 -9.07 12.66
N ALA A 410 -15.48 -8.17 11.98
CA ALA A 410 -14.90 -6.96 12.55
C ALA A 410 -14.97 -5.86 11.48
N GLN A 411 -16.08 -5.12 11.43
CA GLN A 411 -16.14 -3.89 10.66
C GLN A 411 -15.60 -2.76 11.52
N SER A 412 -14.32 -2.41 11.32
CA SER A 412 -13.73 -1.25 11.99
C SER A 412 -14.25 0.05 11.36
N PRO A 413 -14.63 1.08 12.13
CA PRO A 413 -15.04 2.40 11.62
C PRO A 413 -13.94 3.14 10.82
N HIS A 414 -12.72 2.59 10.78
CA HIS A 414 -11.60 3.13 10.01
C HIS A 414 -11.56 2.69 8.54
N ALA A 415 -12.24 1.60 8.16
CA ALA A 415 -12.26 1.13 6.76
C ALA A 415 -12.78 2.22 5.77
N PRO A 416 -13.89 2.93 6.05
CA PRO A 416 -14.32 4.06 5.21
C PRO A 416 -13.29 5.21 5.15
N GLY A 417 -12.50 5.40 6.21
CA GLY A 417 -11.49 6.46 6.31
C GLY A 417 -10.19 6.17 5.57
N THR A 418 -9.79 4.90 5.45
CA THR A 418 -8.69 4.47 4.58
C THR A 418 -9.05 4.54 3.10
N ASP A 419 -10.33 4.34 2.79
CA ASP A 419 -10.87 4.34 1.44
C ASP A 419 -10.99 5.76 0.89
N ARG A 420 -11.65 6.66 1.64
CA ARG A 420 -11.75 8.10 1.29
C ARG A 420 -10.38 8.78 1.12
N ARG A 421 -9.34 8.31 1.80
CA ARG A 421 -7.96 8.85 1.66
C ARG A 421 -7.20 8.24 0.49
N GLY A 422 -7.47 6.98 0.13
CA GLY A 422 -6.94 6.37 -1.09
C GLY A 422 -7.54 6.96 -2.37
N ASN A 423 -8.76 7.48 -2.29
CA ASN A 423 -9.53 7.98 -3.43
C ASN A 423 -9.38 9.50 -3.69
N ARG A 424 -8.33 10.15 -3.17
CA ARG A 424 -8.04 11.56 -3.47
C ARG A 424 -7.44 11.67 -4.88
N HIS A 425 -8.23 12.09 -5.88
CA HIS A 425 -7.86 12.13 -7.31
C HIS A 425 -6.87 13.25 -7.73
N GLY A 426 -5.89 13.58 -6.89
CA GLY A 426 -4.87 14.60 -7.20
C GLY A 426 -4.04 14.27 -8.44
N ASP A 427 -3.65 12.99 -8.57
CA ASP A 427 -2.72 12.49 -9.60
C ASP A 427 -3.28 12.51 -11.04
N ARG A 428 -4.57 12.81 -11.25
CA ARG A 428 -5.22 12.76 -12.58
C ARG A 428 -5.82 14.07 -13.07
N LEU A 429 -6.26 14.94 -12.14
CA LEU A 429 -7.08 16.11 -12.48
C LEU A 429 -6.28 17.41 -12.55
N ARG A 430 -4.98 17.37 -12.25
CA ARG A 430 -4.15 18.56 -12.11
C ARG A 430 -2.79 18.34 -12.80
N PRO A 431 -2.19 19.39 -13.38
CA PRO A 431 -0.94 19.26 -14.10
C PRO A 431 0.18 18.79 -13.15
N ASP A 432 0.93 17.78 -13.60
CA ASP A 432 2.10 17.24 -12.89
C ASP A 432 3.20 18.29 -12.72
N GLY A 433 4.02 18.11 -11.68
CA GLY A 433 5.26 18.86 -11.52
C GLY A 433 6.24 18.56 -12.65
N ALA A 434 6.24 19.38 -13.70
CA ALA A 434 7.19 19.24 -14.80
C ALA A 434 8.59 19.71 -14.36
N PRO A 435 9.64 18.87 -14.47
CA PRO A 435 11.02 19.33 -14.31
C PRO A 435 11.38 20.30 -15.45
N ASP A 436 12.13 21.37 -15.12
CA ASP A 436 12.61 22.32 -16.12
C ASP A 436 13.64 21.65 -17.04
N ASP A 437 13.27 21.56 -18.32
CA ASP A 437 14.00 20.88 -19.40
C ASP A 437 15.44 21.42 -19.58
N ARG A 438 15.73 22.63 -19.08
CA ARG A 438 17.06 23.25 -19.19
C ARG A 438 18.01 22.98 -18.02
N ARG A 439 17.52 22.49 -16.87
CA ARG A 439 18.37 22.29 -15.66
C ARG A 439 18.14 20.99 -14.89
N ARG A 440 17.13 20.18 -15.25
CA ARG A 440 16.79 18.92 -14.53
C ARG A 440 16.68 19.10 -13.01
N GLN A 441 16.28 20.30 -12.56
CA GLN A 441 16.02 20.59 -11.15
C GLN A 441 14.51 20.49 -10.92
N SER A 442 14.11 19.75 -9.88
CA SER A 442 12.82 19.95 -9.24
C SER A 442 12.84 21.35 -8.62
N GLY A 443 11.94 22.23 -9.05
CA GLY A 443 11.92 23.61 -8.57
C GLY A 443 11.68 23.68 -7.06
N HIS A 444 12.40 24.56 -6.37
CA HIS A 444 12.30 24.82 -4.92
C HIS A 444 10.91 25.30 -4.42
N ASP A 445 9.94 25.47 -5.32
CA ASP A 445 8.58 25.97 -5.04
C ASP A 445 7.51 24.86 -5.27
N ALA A 446 7.89 23.62 -4.96
CA ALA A 446 7.16 22.40 -5.32
C ALA A 446 5.73 22.36 -4.74
N PHE A 447 5.47 22.91 -3.56
CA PHE A 447 4.14 22.85 -2.93
C PHE A 447 3.09 23.74 -3.60
N ARG A 448 3.46 24.92 -4.13
CA ARG A 448 2.52 25.78 -4.89
C ARG A 448 2.20 25.21 -6.27
N ARG A 449 3.11 24.42 -6.83
CA ARG A 449 2.96 23.79 -8.15
C ARG A 449 2.28 22.42 -8.09
N LEU A 450 2.53 21.65 -7.04
CA LEU A 450 1.85 20.39 -6.76
C LEU A 450 0.59 20.65 -5.95
N GLN A 451 -0.52 20.68 -6.66
CA GLN A 451 -1.80 20.93 -6.07
C GLN A 451 -2.38 19.63 -5.49
N ASN A 452 -2.01 19.29 -4.24
CA ASN A 452 -2.77 18.30 -3.46
C ASN A 452 -4.26 18.70 -3.44
N PRO A 453 -5.21 17.73 -3.48
CA PRO A 453 -6.63 18.05 -3.43
C PRO A 453 -6.90 18.93 -2.20
N HIS A 454 -7.19 20.19 -2.49
CA HIS A 454 -7.63 21.16 -1.48
C HIS A 454 -9.06 20.81 -1.10
N HIS A 455 -9.49 21.22 0.07
CA HIS A 455 -10.85 20.99 0.55
C HIS A 455 -11.69 22.25 0.27
N PRO A 456 -12.27 22.45 -0.93
CA PRO A 456 -13.48 23.25 -1.03
C PRO A 456 -14.63 22.38 -0.46
N GLY A 457 -15.66 23.03 0.09
CA GLY A 457 -16.70 22.42 0.94
C GLY A 457 -17.16 21.01 0.55
N ARG A 458 -17.25 20.12 1.56
CA ARG A 458 -17.98 18.85 1.43
C ARG A 458 -19.43 19.12 0.96
N PRO A 459 -20.01 18.29 0.10
CA PRO A 459 -21.46 18.07 0.13
C PRO A 459 -21.80 17.41 1.47
N SER A 460 -22.68 18.04 2.23
CA SER A 460 -23.15 17.57 3.54
C SER A 460 -23.95 16.28 3.41
N HIS A 461 -23.51 15.22 4.09
CA HIS A 461 -24.44 14.21 4.59
C HIS A 461 -24.91 14.69 5.96
N GLU A 462 -26.19 15.08 6.07
CA GLU A 462 -26.84 15.35 7.35
C GLU A 462 -26.83 14.07 8.19
N ASN A 463 -26.08 14.07 9.29
CA ASN A 463 -26.39 13.26 10.45
C ASN A 463 -26.89 14.21 11.54
N ARG A 464 -28.22 14.23 11.74
CA ARG A 464 -28.83 14.83 12.92
C ARG A 464 -28.36 14.06 14.16
N ARG A 465 -27.57 14.70 15.03
CA ARG A 465 -27.63 14.51 16.49
C ARG A 465 -27.28 15.82 17.19
N ASP A 466 -28.08 16.09 18.21
CA ASP A 466 -28.18 17.30 19.01
C ASP A 466 -26.93 17.63 19.83
N GLY A 467 -26.95 18.86 20.36
CA GLY A 467 -25.87 19.60 21.03
C GLY A 467 -25.05 18.85 22.08
N ASP A 468 -23.76 19.21 22.20
CA ASP A 468 -23.38 20.26 23.15
C ASP A 468 -21.97 20.79 22.88
N ALA A 469 -21.74 22.03 23.27
CA ALA A 469 -20.67 22.89 22.79
C ALA A 469 -19.43 22.95 23.72
N GLN A 470 -18.33 23.44 23.14
CA GLN A 470 -17.29 24.30 23.74
C GLN A 470 -16.18 23.69 24.64
N ARG A 471 -14.94 23.64 24.12
CA ARG A 471 -13.89 24.69 24.25
C ARG A 471 -12.51 24.13 23.86
N ALA A 472 -11.92 24.69 22.80
CA ALA A 472 -10.50 24.54 22.47
C ALA A 472 -9.79 25.86 22.78
N GLY A 473 -8.73 25.80 23.58
CA GLY A 473 -7.82 26.92 23.81
C GLY A 473 -6.86 27.08 22.64
N ALA A 474 -6.91 28.24 21.98
CA ALA A 474 -5.96 28.66 20.97
C ALA A 474 -4.69 29.21 21.64
N VAL A 475 -3.51 28.79 21.19
CA VAL A 475 -2.24 29.45 21.49
C VAL A 475 -1.67 30.00 20.19
N GLN A 476 -1.65 31.33 20.09
CA GLN A 476 -0.98 32.11 19.05
C GLN A 476 0.54 32.01 19.22
N GLN A 477 1.28 31.73 18.15
CA GLN A 477 2.72 31.99 18.09
C GLN A 477 2.97 33.23 17.24
N HIS A 478 3.44 34.29 17.91
CA HIS A 478 4.02 35.47 17.29
C HIS A 478 5.38 35.12 16.66
N GLY A 479 5.58 35.59 15.42
CA GLY A 479 6.86 35.52 14.74
C GLY A 479 7.85 36.57 15.26
N ASP A 480 9.12 36.21 15.28
CA ASP A 480 10.23 37.16 15.28
C ASP A 480 11.16 36.77 14.12
N ARG A 481 11.20 37.63 13.10
CA ARG A 481 12.10 37.53 11.94
C ARG A 481 13.43 38.16 12.37
N ARG A 482 14.52 37.39 12.35
CA ARG A 482 15.86 37.96 12.33
C ARG A 482 16.68 37.41 11.18
N ASP A 483 17.22 38.35 10.44
CA ASP A 483 18.02 38.24 9.23
C ASP A 483 19.27 37.36 9.41
N LEU A 484 19.55 36.51 8.42
CA LEU A 484 20.85 35.91 8.20
C LEU A 484 21.27 36.15 6.75
N GLN A 485 22.06 37.21 6.57
CA GLN A 485 22.87 37.43 5.37
C GLN A 485 23.96 36.36 5.31
N TYR A 486 24.01 35.58 4.21
CA TYR A 486 25.19 34.77 3.89
C TYR A 486 26.00 35.42 2.77
N LEU A 487 27.26 35.69 3.11
CA LEU A 487 28.33 36.22 2.30
C LEU A 487 28.65 35.29 1.12
N CYS A 488 28.63 35.85 -0.09
CA CYS A 488 29.07 35.22 -1.31
C CYS A 488 30.58 35.49 -1.47
N GLY A 489 31.42 34.48 -1.17
CA GLY A 489 32.86 34.53 -1.41
C GLY A 489 33.20 34.09 -2.83
N ARG A 490 33.59 35.05 -3.68
CA ARG A 490 34.34 34.81 -4.93
C ARG A 490 35.84 34.83 -4.65
N GLY A 491 36.58 34.02 -5.39
CA GLY A 491 38.04 34.07 -5.56
C GLY A 491 38.63 32.65 -5.60
N ASP A 492 39.55 32.25 -6.46
CA ASP A 492 40.16 32.88 -7.62
C ASP A 492 40.77 31.77 -8.49
N ARG A 493 40.96 32.04 -9.78
CA ARG A 493 41.71 31.20 -10.70
C ARG A 493 43.20 31.39 -10.47
N GLU A 494 43.94 30.32 -10.25
CA GLU A 494 45.38 30.28 -10.59
C GLU A 494 45.79 28.99 -11.29
N ARG A 495 46.75 29.16 -12.20
CA ARG A 495 47.29 28.19 -13.15
C ARG A 495 48.44 27.39 -12.52
N GLY A 496 48.59 26.14 -12.99
CA GLY A 496 49.91 25.57 -13.28
C GLY A 496 50.36 24.42 -12.36
N GLY A 497 50.76 23.30 -12.98
CA GLY A 497 51.57 22.29 -12.30
C GLY A 497 51.32 20.85 -12.77
N ARG A 498 51.92 20.46 -13.91
CA ARG A 498 52.10 19.05 -14.27
C ARG A 498 52.95 18.35 -13.21
N ARG A 499 52.52 17.19 -12.70
CA ARG A 499 53.43 16.09 -12.34
C ARG A 499 52.80 14.74 -12.67
N ARG A 500 53.56 13.95 -13.42
CA ARG A 500 53.36 12.53 -13.70
C ARG A 500 53.65 11.73 -12.42
N GLY A 501 52.86 10.69 -12.20
CA GLY A 501 53.13 9.61 -11.24
C GLY A 501 52.40 8.35 -11.72
N SER A 502 53.18 7.30 -11.95
CA SER A 502 52.89 6.03 -12.62
C SER A 502 52.50 4.90 -11.66
N ALA A 503 51.89 3.84 -12.24
CA ALA A 503 51.81 2.44 -11.77
C ALA A 503 50.86 2.16 -10.58
N ASP A 504 50.09 1.07 -10.45
CA ASP A 504 49.90 -0.24 -11.10
C ASP A 504 48.46 -0.70 -10.74
N HIS A 505 47.63 -1.18 -11.67
CA HIS A 505 47.44 -2.57 -12.13
C HIS A 505 47.22 -3.64 -11.04
N GLY A 506 46.04 -4.26 -11.10
CA GLY A 506 45.62 -5.43 -10.32
C GLY A 506 44.19 -5.84 -10.65
N ALA A 507 43.92 -6.13 -11.93
CA ALA A 507 42.68 -6.74 -12.39
C ALA A 507 42.76 -8.26 -12.28
N ALA A 508 41.77 -8.89 -11.64
CA ALA A 508 41.56 -10.32 -11.69
C ALA A 508 40.49 -10.63 -12.74
N ASP A 509 40.93 -11.37 -13.75
CA ASP A 509 40.20 -11.82 -14.93
C ASP A 509 39.53 -13.17 -14.62
N HIS A 510 38.24 -13.31 -14.93
CA HIS A 510 37.57 -14.60 -15.10
C HIS A 510 36.44 -14.48 -16.13
N GLY A 511 36.81 -14.73 -17.39
CA GLY A 511 36.22 -15.81 -18.20
C GLY A 511 34.76 -15.67 -18.63
N GLY A 512 34.54 -15.09 -19.81
CA GLY A 512 33.31 -15.26 -20.58
C GLY A 512 33.50 -16.27 -21.71
N GLU A 513 32.60 -17.25 -21.82
CA GLU A 513 32.23 -17.90 -23.08
C GLU A 513 30.74 -18.29 -23.02
N GLY A 514 29.96 -17.99 -24.07
CA GLY A 514 28.68 -18.66 -24.30
C GLY A 514 27.40 -17.83 -24.56
N LEU A 515 27.44 -16.69 -25.27
CA LEU A 515 26.19 -16.01 -25.69
C LEU A 515 26.03 -15.78 -27.21
N SER A 516 27.03 -16.12 -28.02
CA SER A 516 26.97 -15.89 -29.48
C SER A 516 26.18 -16.94 -30.28
N GLY A 517 25.92 -18.13 -29.73
CA GLY A 517 25.33 -19.26 -30.46
C GLY A 517 23.78 -19.27 -30.50
N ALA A 518 23.13 -18.78 -29.43
CA ALA A 518 21.68 -18.83 -29.28
C ALA A 518 20.94 -17.85 -30.22
N ALA A 519 21.51 -16.67 -30.45
CA ALA A 519 20.93 -15.64 -31.31
C ALA A 519 20.87 -16.05 -32.81
N LYS A 520 21.81 -16.89 -33.28
CA LYS A 520 21.81 -17.39 -34.66
C LYS A 520 20.81 -18.52 -34.92
N LYS A 521 20.41 -19.30 -33.89
CA LYS A 521 19.39 -20.36 -34.02
C LYS A 521 17.96 -19.82 -34.08
N LEU A 522 17.66 -18.72 -33.39
CA LEU A 522 16.32 -18.11 -33.40
C LEU A 522 15.94 -17.49 -34.76
N ARG A 523 16.92 -16.92 -35.48
CA ARG A 523 16.71 -16.29 -36.81
C ARG A 523 16.41 -17.28 -37.95
N ARG A 524 16.69 -18.57 -37.76
CA ARG A 524 16.40 -19.63 -38.75
C ARG A 524 15.05 -20.32 -38.54
N LYS A 525 14.45 -20.20 -37.35
CA LYS A 525 13.17 -20.88 -37.01
C LYS A 525 11.94 -20.02 -37.31
N TYR A 526 12.08 -18.70 -37.32
CA TYR A 526 11.02 -17.76 -37.61
C TYR A 526 11.44 -16.90 -38.81
N GLY A 527 10.96 -17.24 -40.01
CA GLY A 527 11.19 -16.46 -41.22
C GLY A 527 10.69 -15.01 -41.11
N PRO A 528 11.00 -14.14 -42.07
CA PRO A 528 10.60 -12.73 -42.02
C PRO A 528 9.08 -12.61 -42.01
N ALA A 529 8.55 -11.92 -40.99
CA ALA A 529 7.13 -11.64 -40.84
C ALA A 529 6.63 -10.84 -42.06
N GLN A 530 5.58 -11.36 -42.70
CA GLN A 530 4.87 -10.69 -43.77
C GLN A 530 4.31 -9.35 -43.28
N CYS A 531 4.50 -8.31 -44.08
CA CYS A 531 3.87 -7.00 -43.92
C CYS A 531 2.36 -7.14 -43.76
N TRP A 532 1.83 -6.68 -42.62
CA TRP A 532 0.41 -6.40 -42.44
C TRP A 532 0.25 -4.88 -42.34
N ARG A 533 -0.69 -4.35 -43.15
CA ARG A 533 -0.91 -2.92 -43.39
C ARG A 533 -1.00 -2.12 -42.09
N GLU A 534 -0.06 -1.20 -41.90
CA GLU A 534 -0.27 0.00 -41.11
C GLU A 534 -1.40 0.82 -41.76
N VAL A 535 -2.39 1.23 -40.98
CA VAL A 535 -3.29 2.31 -41.35
C VAL A 535 -2.93 3.48 -40.45
N SER A 536 -2.11 4.37 -40.98
CA SER A 536 -1.75 5.66 -40.38
C SER A 536 -2.94 6.61 -40.42
N PHE A 537 -3.22 7.31 -39.32
CA PHE A 537 -4.26 8.32 -39.23
C PHE A 537 -3.70 9.68 -39.68
N SER A 538 -4.21 10.24 -40.77
CA SER A 538 -4.19 11.68 -41.06
C SER A 538 -5.47 12.30 -40.47
N GLY A 539 -5.33 13.27 -39.57
CA GLY A 539 -6.45 14.03 -39.02
C GLY A 539 -7.14 14.89 -40.09
N PRO A 540 -8.42 15.25 -39.91
CA PRO A 540 -9.09 16.17 -40.82
C PRO A 540 -8.60 17.60 -40.54
N GLU A 541 -8.11 18.24 -41.59
CA GLU A 541 -7.83 19.68 -41.66
C GLU A 541 -9.10 20.48 -41.40
N ARG A 542 -8.90 21.64 -40.77
CA ARG A 542 -9.92 22.66 -40.55
C ARG A 542 -10.46 23.18 -41.89
N HIS A 543 -11.77 23.37 -41.97
CA HIS A 543 -12.38 24.58 -42.52
C HIS A 543 -13.72 24.86 -41.86
#